data_AF-A0A4R6ITB8-F1
#
_entry.id   AF-A0A4R6ITB8-F1
#
_cell.length_a   1.000
_cell.length_b   1.000
_cell.length_c   1.000
_cell.angle_alpha   90.00
_cell.angle_beta   90.00
_cell.angle_gamma   90.00
#
_symmetry.space_group_name_H-M   'P 1'
#
loop_
_entity.id
_entity.type
_entity.pdbx_description
1 polymer ?
#
loop_
_entity_poly.entity_id
_entity_poly.type
_entity_poly.pdbx_seq_one_letter_code
_entity_poly.pdbx_strand_id
1 'polypeptide(L)'
;MTTFEALGIDARLVQATDELGYVNPTQIQEQAIPILLSGTKDFIGLAQTGTGKTAAFGLPLLHVIDAKAKHPQALVVCPTRELCLQIVKEIELFKKYVTGVSVVAVYGGASIGLQIRDLKRGTQIVVATPGRLIDLIERKAINLEEIKYVVLDEADEMLNMGFQDDIEFILKNTPQRESTWLFSATMPPEIRKVSKRYMKEPAEVTVGKVNTANKSIDHQFYVTSSQHRYETLKRIIDFNPGIYGIIFTRTKIDAQEISERLTREGYDIDALHGDLTQGQRDKVMGQFRDKSLQLLIATDVAARGIDVQGITHVINYELPDDVEVYTHRSGRTGRAGNVGICISIVHSKEMYKLKQIERINNSKFHKLDIPSGKDVCRKQFFHFMDKLLSADISHGDYETYVPMLAEKFADISKEDVLKRVAAMEFDRFLKYYENAEDLNFRERGRREQSESADQGRRRDAGKGDNRKEYKRGGGYSRLFVNLGTKDGFYKASFLQFVLDMSDLKKDVLGKIDMKDMNSWIEIEKGAANQMIRALDGKNYKGRRIRMNDADSGGGRKPRRGEE
;
A
#
# COMPACT_ATOMS: atom_id res chain seq x y z
N MET A 1 -15.91 6.24 27.46
CA MET A 1 -14.97 5.33 26.77
C MET A 1 -14.70 4.19 27.71
N THR A 2 -14.81 2.95 27.24
CA THR A 2 -14.57 1.74 28.03
C THR A 2 -13.06 1.61 28.28
N THR A 3 -12.62 1.19 29.46
CA THR A 3 -11.21 0.89 29.75
C THR A 3 -10.97 -0.62 29.73
N PHE A 4 -9.72 -1.08 29.61
CA PHE A 4 -9.40 -2.50 29.71
C PHE A 4 -9.78 -3.10 31.07
N GLU A 5 -9.63 -2.33 32.15
CA GLU A 5 -10.10 -2.70 33.48
C GLU A 5 -11.61 -2.96 33.50
N ALA A 6 -12.41 -2.13 32.83
CA ALA A 6 -13.86 -2.30 32.75
C ALA A 6 -14.28 -3.55 31.96
N LEU A 7 -13.38 -4.18 31.18
CA LEU A 7 -13.64 -5.44 30.49
C LEU A 7 -13.49 -6.68 31.38
N GLY A 8 -13.04 -6.52 32.64
CA GLY A 8 -12.92 -7.61 33.62
C GLY A 8 -11.61 -8.38 33.57
N ILE A 9 -10.57 -7.82 32.95
CA ILE A 9 -9.25 -8.47 32.84
C ILE A 9 -8.48 -8.36 34.17
N ASP A 10 -7.64 -9.35 34.47
CA ASP A 10 -6.73 -9.34 35.64
C ASP A 10 -5.86 -8.06 35.68
N ALA A 11 -5.73 -7.47 36.86
CA ALA A 11 -5.00 -6.21 37.06
C ALA A 11 -3.54 -6.24 36.56
N ARG A 12 -2.87 -7.40 36.59
CA ARG A 12 -1.51 -7.56 36.07
C ARG A 12 -1.44 -7.40 34.55
N LEU A 13 -2.47 -7.86 33.85
CA LEU A 13 -2.61 -7.69 32.41
C LEU A 13 -2.98 -6.25 32.06
N VAL A 14 -3.84 -5.61 32.86
CA VAL A 14 -4.16 -4.17 32.71
C VAL A 14 -2.89 -3.32 32.84
N GLN A 15 -2.05 -3.61 33.83
CA GLN A 15 -0.75 -2.94 33.99
C GLN A 15 0.16 -3.12 32.77
N ALA A 16 0.19 -4.32 32.17
CA ALA A 16 0.96 -4.55 30.95
C ALA A 16 0.42 -3.75 29.76
N THR A 17 -0.91 -3.72 29.59
CA THR A 17 -1.55 -2.96 28.50
C THR A 17 -1.32 -1.46 28.63
N ASP A 18 -1.38 -0.91 29.85
CA ASP A 18 -1.13 0.53 30.09
C ASP A 18 0.29 0.93 29.72
N GLU A 19 1.29 0.13 30.10
CA GLU A 19 2.69 0.38 29.76
C GLU A 19 2.96 0.30 28.25
N LEU A 20 2.22 -0.56 27.54
CA LEU A 20 2.27 -0.69 26.09
C LEU A 20 1.49 0.43 25.37
N GLY A 21 0.83 1.32 26.09
CA GLY A 21 0.06 2.44 25.53
C GLY A 21 -1.33 2.06 25.03
N TYR A 22 -1.92 0.96 25.51
CA TYR A 22 -3.27 0.54 25.18
C TYR A 22 -4.29 1.34 26.01
N VAL A 23 -4.57 2.57 25.59
CA VAL A 23 -5.43 3.50 26.36
C VAL A 23 -6.91 3.08 26.32
N ASN A 24 -7.42 2.75 25.13
CA ASN A 24 -8.81 2.32 24.95
C ASN A 24 -8.85 1.04 24.12
N PRO A 25 -9.67 0.05 24.51
CA PRO A 25 -9.89 -1.15 23.73
C PRO A 25 -10.52 -0.81 22.38
N THR A 26 -10.07 -1.49 21.33
CA THR A 26 -10.70 -1.41 20.00
C THR A 26 -12.06 -2.10 20.02
N GLN A 27 -12.90 -1.82 19.03
CA GLN A 27 -14.26 -2.39 18.96
C GLN A 27 -14.26 -3.94 18.98
N ILE A 28 -13.22 -4.60 18.43
CA ILE A 28 -13.10 -6.07 18.51
C ILE A 28 -12.68 -6.53 19.90
N GLN A 29 -11.82 -5.78 20.59
CA GLN A 29 -11.41 -6.07 21.97
C GLN A 29 -12.56 -5.88 22.95
N GLU A 30 -13.32 -4.78 22.84
CA GLU A 30 -14.48 -4.49 23.68
C GLU A 30 -15.55 -5.59 23.62
N GLN A 31 -15.79 -6.15 22.43
CA GLN A 31 -16.81 -7.18 22.23
C GLN A 31 -16.30 -8.59 22.49
N ALA A 32 -15.05 -8.90 22.14
CA ALA A 32 -14.50 -10.25 22.29
C ALA A 32 -14.11 -10.53 23.74
N ILE A 33 -13.35 -9.64 24.39
CA ILE A 33 -12.70 -9.93 25.67
C ILE A 33 -13.70 -10.41 26.74
N PRO A 34 -14.84 -9.73 26.99
CA PRO A 34 -15.79 -10.19 28.01
C PRO A 34 -16.37 -11.58 27.73
N ILE A 35 -16.55 -11.94 26.46
CA ILE A 35 -17.03 -13.26 26.05
C ILE A 35 -15.95 -14.31 26.29
N LEU A 36 -14.72 -14.03 25.86
CA LEU A 36 -13.60 -14.96 25.93
C LEU A 36 -13.13 -15.21 27.38
N LEU A 37 -13.27 -14.22 28.28
CA LEU A 37 -12.97 -14.38 29.71
C LEU A 37 -13.86 -15.43 30.39
N SER A 38 -15.03 -15.75 29.84
CA SER A 38 -15.84 -16.87 30.35
C SER A 38 -15.18 -18.23 30.16
N GLY A 39 -14.21 -18.34 29.23
CA GLY A 39 -13.46 -19.56 28.91
C GLY A 39 -14.24 -20.63 28.16
N THR A 40 -15.56 -20.71 28.32
CA THR A 40 -16.35 -21.87 27.87
C THR A 40 -17.08 -21.67 26.54
N LYS A 41 -17.10 -20.45 25.99
CA LYS A 41 -17.91 -20.14 24.80
C LYS A 41 -17.04 -19.98 23.57
N ASP A 42 -17.36 -20.77 22.55
CA ASP A 42 -16.76 -20.63 21.22
C ASP A 42 -17.02 -19.25 20.63
N PHE A 43 -16.08 -18.77 19.83
CA PHE A 43 -16.10 -17.40 19.36
C PHE A 43 -15.63 -17.30 17.92
N ILE A 44 -16.30 -16.44 17.16
CA ILE A 44 -15.92 -16.04 15.81
C ILE A 44 -15.77 -14.52 15.81
N GLY A 45 -14.54 -14.05 15.62
CA GLY A 45 -14.20 -12.65 15.44
C GLY A 45 -13.89 -12.34 13.98
N LEU A 46 -14.81 -11.66 13.30
CA LEU A 46 -14.61 -11.15 11.95
C LEU A 46 -14.10 -9.71 12.01
N ALA A 47 -12.80 -9.52 11.78
CA ALA A 47 -12.16 -8.22 11.76
C ALA A 47 -10.90 -8.21 10.89
N GLN A 48 -10.65 -7.07 10.24
CA GLN A 48 -9.46 -6.86 9.41
C GLN A 48 -8.16 -6.91 10.24
N THR A 49 -7.03 -7.09 9.57
CA THR A 49 -5.71 -7.01 10.20
C THR A 49 -5.46 -5.62 10.79
N GLY A 50 -4.67 -5.54 11.87
CA GLY A 50 -4.39 -4.27 12.55
C GLY A 50 -5.53 -3.72 13.43
N THR A 51 -6.65 -4.44 13.57
CA THR A 51 -7.76 -4.07 14.50
C THR A 51 -7.49 -4.46 15.96
N GLY A 52 -6.36 -5.09 16.25
CA GLY A 52 -5.99 -5.52 17.61
C GLY A 52 -6.51 -6.91 18.01
N LYS A 53 -6.73 -7.80 17.03
CA LYS A 53 -7.19 -9.20 17.24
C LYS A 53 -6.30 -9.98 18.21
N THR A 54 -4.99 -9.81 18.11
CA THR A 54 -4.02 -10.52 18.96
C THR A 54 -4.18 -10.19 20.44
N ALA A 55 -4.41 -8.93 20.79
CA ALA A 55 -4.76 -8.57 22.17
C ALA A 55 -6.17 -9.07 22.55
N ALA A 56 -7.11 -9.08 21.60
CA ALA A 56 -8.49 -9.54 21.84
C ALA A 56 -8.56 -11.00 22.26
N PHE A 57 -7.70 -11.89 21.73
CA PHE A 57 -7.60 -13.29 22.21
C PHE A 57 -6.47 -13.50 23.22
N GLY A 58 -5.35 -12.80 23.10
CA GLY A 58 -4.16 -13.01 23.92
C GLY A 58 -4.36 -12.64 25.39
N LEU A 59 -5.06 -11.55 25.68
CA LEU A 59 -5.34 -11.13 27.06
C LEU A 59 -6.29 -12.12 27.77
N PRO A 60 -7.43 -12.52 27.19
CA PRO A 60 -8.26 -13.58 27.77
C PRO A 60 -7.51 -14.91 27.91
N LEU A 61 -6.69 -15.29 26.93
CA LEU A 61 -5.92 -16.53 26.98
C LEU A 61 -4.99 -16.55 28.20
N LEU A 62 -4.25 -15.46 28.45
CA LEU A 62 -3.39 -15.33 29.63
C LEU A 62 -4.16 -15.30 30.95
N HIS A 63 -5.43 -14.88 30.93
CA HIS A 63 -6.28 -14.84 32.11
C HIS A 63 -6.80 -16.23 32.52
N VAL A 64 -7.15 -17.07 31.54
CA VAL A 64 -7.81 -18.37 31.79
C VAL A 64 -6.86 -19.55 31.98
N ILE A 65 -5.58 -19.40 31.63
CA ILE A 65 -4.58 -20.46 31.81
C ILE A 65 -4.07 -20.57 33.26
N ASP A 66 -3.74 -21.79 33.68
CA ASP A 66 -3.07 -22.03 34.95
C ASP A 66 -1.54 -22.03 34.79
N ALA A 67 -0.88 -21.02 35.36
CA ALA A 67 0.58 -20.90 35.34
C ALA A 67 1.30 -22.03 36.10
N LYS A 68 0.62 -22.76 37.00
CA LYS A 68 1.24 -23.85 37.79
C LYS A 68 1.33 -25.15 36.99
N ALA A 69 0.39 -25.38 36.08
CA ALA A 69 0.39 -26.55 35.21
C ALA A 69 1.48 -26.40 34.12
N LYS A 70 2.40 -27.37 34.06
CA LYS A 70 3.57 -27.35 33.15
C LYS A 70 3.36 -28.13 31.86
N HIS A 71 2.13 -28.24 31.39
CA HIS A 71 1.77 -28.85 30.11
C HIS A 71 1.02 -27.83 29.23
N PRO A 72 1.03 -28.02 27.89
CA PRO A 72 0.26 -27.17 26.99
C PRO A 72 -1.21 -27.16 27.37
N GLN A 73 -1.78 -25.96 27.52
CA GLN A 73 -3.20 -25.71 27.81
C GLN A 73 -3.88 -24.91 26.71
N ALA A 74 -3.10 -24.13 25.96
CA ALA A 74 -3.57 -23.30 24.87
C ALA A 74 -2.74 -23.52 23.61
N LEU A 75 -3.44 -23.57 22.47
CA LEU A 75 -2.84 -23.66 21.15
C LEU A 75 -3.34 -22.51 20.28
N VAL A 76 -2.43 -21.70 19.75
CA VAL A 76 -2.73 -20.69 18.73
C VAL A 76 -2.16 -21.17 17.40
N VAL A 77 -3.03 -21.38 16.41
CA VAL A 77 -2.66 -21.79 15.06
C VAL A 77 -2.74 -20.60 14.13
N CYS A 78 -1.67 -20.35 13.37
CA CYS A 78 -1.57 -19.22 12.44
C CYS A 78 -0.88 -19.63 11.13
N PRO A 79 -1.16 -18.96 10.00
CA PRO A 79 -0.72 -19.38 8.66
C PRO A 79 0.79 -19.31 8.42
N THR A 80 1.48 -18.37 9.07
CA THR A 80 2.88 -18.06 8.75
C THR A 80 3.77 -18.03 9.97
N ARG A 81 5.06 -18.23 9.73
CA ARG A 81 6.08 -18.13 10.78
C ARG A 81 6.17 -16.70 11.32
N GLU A 82 6.09 -15.72 10.44
CA GLU A 82 6.20 -14.30 10.76
C GLU A 82 5.09 -13.90 11.73
N LEU A 83 3.85 -14.31 11.43
CA LEU A 83 2.72 -14.11 12.34
C LEU A 83 2.87 -14.93 13.63
N CYS A 84 3.36 -16.17 13.57
CA CYS A 84 3.65 -16.98 14.76
C CYS A 84 4.60 -16.25 15.73
N LEU A 85 5.70 -15.71 15.21
CA LEU A 85 6.68 -14.95 16.00
C LEU A 85 6.11 -13.63 16.52
N GLN A 86 5.27 -12.96 15.72
CA GLN A 86 4.59 -11.74 16.13
C GLN A 86 3.65 -12.01 17.31
N ILE A 87 2.78 -13.02 17.20
CA ILE A 87 1.85 -13.41 18.26
C ILE A 87 2.62 -13.76 19.53
N VAL A 88 3.70 -14.54 19.44
CA VAL A 88 4.54 -14.87 20.61
C VAL A 88 5.11 -13.60 21.23
N LYS A 89 5.68 -12.69 20.43
CA LYS A 89 6.23 -11.43 20.92
C LYS A 89 5.16 -10.59 21.65
N GLU A 90 3.95 -10.49 21.09
CA GLU A 90 2.85 -9.74 21.72
C GLU A 90 2.38 -10.40 23.02
N ILE A 91 2.21 -11.73 23.05
CA ILE A 91 1.84 -12.44 24.27
C ILE A 91 2.93 -12.31 25.35
N GLU A 92 4.22 -12.35 24.97
CA GLU A 92 5.34 -12.10 25.90
C GLU A 92 5.28 -10.70 26.52
N LEU A 93 4.89 -9.69 25.74
CA LEU A 93 4.68 -8.33 26.25
C LEU A 93 3.47 -8.26 27.20
N PHE A 94 2.34 -8.88 26.84
CA PHE A 94 1.14 -8.89 27.68
C PHE A 94 1.35 -9.64 29.00
N LYS A 95 2.11 -10.74 28.99
CA LYS A 95 2.35 -11.54 30.20
C LYS A 95 3.45 -10.97 31.11
N LYS A 96 4.02 -9.79 30.84
CA LYS A 96 5.15 -9.21 31.60
C LYS A 96 4.98 -9.32 33.12
N TYR A 97 3.76 -9.10 33.62
CA TYR A 97 3.42 -9.17 35.05
C TYR A 97 2.74 -10.49 35.48
N VAL A 98 2.53 -11.42 34.56
CA VAL A 98 1.98 -12.77 34.79
C VAL A 98 3.11 -13.80 34.79
N THR A 99 3.64 -14.08 35.98
CA THR A 99 4.77 -15.01 36.16
C THR A 99 4.37 -16.48 36.01
N GLY A 100 5.29 -17.31 35.55
CA GLY A 100 5.11 -18.77 35.49
C GLY A 100 4.47 -19.28 34.18
N VAL A 101 4.06 -18.38 33.30
CA VAL A 101 3.55 -18.72 31.96
C VAL A 101 4.70 -18.75 30.95
N SER A 102 4.85 -19.87 30.27
CA SER A 102 5.79 -20.08 29.17
C SER A 102 5.02 -20.17 27.85
N VAL A 103 5.58 -19.53 26.81
CA VAL A 103 5.03 -19.45 25.46
C VAL A 103 6.09 -19.96 24.50
N VAL A 104 5.74 -20.90 23.63
CA VAL A 104 6.69 -21.49 22.68
C VAL A 104 6.19 -21.32 21.25
N ALA A 105 7.08 -20.83 20.37
CA ALA A 105 6.84 -20.70 18.94
C ALA A 105 7.23 -21.99 18.20
N VAL A 106 6.32 -22.51 17.38
CA VAL A 106 6.47 -23.78 16.67
C VAL A 106 6.21 -23.59 15.17
N TYR A 107 7.28 -23.50 14.39
CA TYR A 107 7.17 -23.21 12.96
C TYR A 107 8.26 -23.86 12.10
N GLY A 108 8.00 -23.99 10.79
CA GLY A 108 8.93 -24.54 9.80
C GLY A 108 10.19 -23.68 9.56
N GLY A 109 11.23 -24.28 8.97
CA GLY A 109 12.46 -23.55 8.59
C GLY A 109 13.42 -23.21 9.74
N ALA A 110 13.11 -23.57 10.98
CA ALA A 110 14.05 -23.56 12.11
C ALA A 110 14.29 -24.98 12.67
N SER A 111 15.36 -25.13 13.44
CA SER A 111 15.73 -26.42 14.05
C SER A 111 14.60 -26.97 14.91
N ILE A 112 14.06 -28.13 14.48
CA ILE A 112 13.01 -28.84 15.22
C ILE A 112 13.51 -29.30 16.60
N GLY A 113 14.79 -29.66 16.72
CA GLY A 113 15.37 -30.10 17.99
C GLY A 113 15.35 -29.03 19.08
N LEU A 114 15.53 -27.76 18.70
CA LEU A 114 15.41 -26.63 19.64
C LEU A 114 13.95 -26.49 20.12
N GLN A 115 12.98 -26.54 19.19
CA GLN A 115 11.55 -26.47 19.53
C GLN A 115 11.11 -27.63 20.43
N ILE A 116 11.56 -28.86 20.17
CA ILE A 116 11.30 -30.03 21.03
C ILE A 116 11.85 -29.80 22.44
N ARG A 117 13.07 -29.26 22.55
CA ARG A 117 13.69 -28.97 23.84
C ARG A 117 12.91 -27.89 24.61
N ASP A 118 12.44 -26.86 23.91
CA ASP A 118 11.68 -25.77 24.53
C ASP A 118 10.30 -26.25 25.01
N LEU A 119 9.62 -27.10 24.23
CA LEU A 119 8.39 -27.77 24.65
C LEU A 119 8.59 -28.64 25.89
N LYS A 120 9.69 -29.41 25.95
CA LYS A 120 10.02 -30.30 27.09
C LYS A 120 10.33 -29.57 28.39
N ARG A 121 10.67 -28.27 28.36
CA ARG A 121 10.89 -27.46 29.58
C ARG A 121 9.60 -27.18 30.35
N GLY A 122 8.45 -27.45 29.75
CA GLY A 122 7.14 -27.07 30.25
C GLY A 122 6.69 -25.77 29.59
N THR A 123 5.54 -25.82 28.92
CA THR A 123 4.92 -24.68 28.25
C THR A 123 3.42 -24.72 28.44
N GLN A 124 2.78 -23.56 28.55
CA GLN A 124 1.32 -23.46 28.70
C GLN A 124 0.67 -23.01 27.39
N ILE A 125 1.34 -22.14 26.65
CA ILE A 125 0.86 -21.63 25.37
C ILE A 125 1.81 -22.10 24.26
N VAL A 126 1.25 -22.73 23.23
CA VAL A 126 1.97 -23.05 22.00
C VAL A 126 1.38 -22.22 20.87
N VAL A 127 2.22 -21.46 20.17
CA VAL A 127 1.83 -20.73 18.96
C VAL A 127 2.50 -21.45 17.78
N ALA A 128 1.73 -21.88 16.79
CA ALA A 128 2.23 -22.81 15.79
C ALA A 128 1.72 -22.58 14.37
N THR A 129 2.57 -22.90 13.39
CA THR A 129 2.15 -23.11 11.99
C THR A 129 1.70 -24.56 11.80
N PRO A 130 0.64 -24.85 11.00
CA PRO A 130 0.04 -26.18 10.92
C PRO A 130 1.03 -27.32 10.62
N GLY A 131 1.77 -27.24 9.52
CA GLY A 131 2.66 -28.33 9.11
C GLY A 131 3.74 -28.70 10.14
N ARG A 132 4.36 -27.72 10.82
CA ARG A 132 5.35 -28.02 11.88
C ARG A 132 4.69 -28.61 13.12
N LEU A 133 3.48 -28.18 13.47
CA LEU A 133 2.76 -28.74 14.60
C LEU A 133 2.44 -30.21 14.35
N ILE A 134 1.97 -30.55 13.14
CA ILE A 134 1.65 -31.92 12.74
C ILE A 134 2.91 -32.81 12.82
N ASP A 135 4.05 -32.36 12.28
CA ASP A 135 5.33 -33.09 12.36
C ASP A 135 5.72 -33.38 13.83
N LEU A 136 5.48 -32.45 14.75
CA LEU A 136 5.74 -32.67 16.19
C LEU A 136 4.75 -33.63 16.85
N ILE A 137 3.47 -33.61 16.45
CA ILE A 137 2.45 -34.58 16.91
C ILE A 137 2.85 -35.99 16.47
N GLU A 138 3.17 -36.17 15.19
CA GLU A 138 3.55 -37.47 14.61
C GLU A 138 4.81 -38.05 15.26
N ARG A 139 5.77 -37.19 15.61
CA ARG A 139 6.98 -37.56 16.38
C ARG A 139 6.71 -37.83 17.86
N LYS A 140 5.48 -37.64 18.34
CA LYS A 140 5.11 -37.70 19.77
C LYS A 140 5.95 -36.75 20.63
N ALA A 141 6.34 -35.61 20.06
CA ALA A 141 7.14 -34.60 20.74
C ALA A 141 6.28 -33.59 21.51
N ILE A 142 4.99 -33.51 21.18
CA ILE A 142 3.98 -32.71 21.87
C ILE A 142 2.73 -33.56 22.08
N ASN A 143 2.10 -33.42 23.25
CA ASN A 143 0.75 -33.94 23.51
C ASN A 143 -0.23 -32.77 23.49
N LEU A 144 -1.31 -32.89 22.70
CA LEU A 144 -2.36 -31.88 22.57
C LEU A 144 -3.66 -32.29 23.27
N GLU A 145 -3.72 -33.47 23.92
CA GLU A 145 -4.91 -33.96 24.59
C GLU A 145 -5.40 -33.05 25.71
N GLU A 146 -4.50 -32.37 26.41
CA GLU A 146 -4.80 -31.47 27.53
C GLU A 146 -5.02 -30.01 27.11
N ILE A 147 -5.04 -29.72 25.80
CA ILE A 147 -5.36 -28.38 25.30
C ILE A 147 -6.83 -28.08 25.57
N LYS A 148 -7.07 -27.00 26.32
CA LYS A 148 -8.40 -26.45 26.65
C LYS A 148 -8.85 -25.37 25.68
N TYR A 149 -7.90 -24.59 25.17
CA TYR A 149 -8.20 -23.44 24.32
C TYR A 149 -7.48 -23.55 22.98
N VAL A 150 -8.23 -23.47 21.88
CA VAL A 150 -7.67 -23.42 20.54
C VAL A 150 -8.03 -22.08 19.90
N VAL A 151 -7.03 -21.35 19.42
CA VAL A 151 -7.22 -20.13 18.63
C VAL A 151 -6.80 -20.41 17.19
N LEU A 152 -7.66 -20.06 16.23
CA LEU A 152 -7.33 -20.07 14.80
C LEU A 152 -7.24 -18.61 14.34
N ASP A 153 -6.04 -18.09 14.13
CA ASP A 153 -5.83 -16.70 13.67
C ASP A 153 -5.49 -16.65 12.17
N GLU A 154 -6.02 -15.64 11.48
CA GLU A 154 -6.03 -15.55 10.01
C GLU A 154 -6.49 -16.88 9.36
N ALA A 155 -7.64 -17.37 9.82
CA ALA A 155 -8.15 -18.69 9.42
C ALA A 155 -8.45 -18.79 7.91
N ASP A 156 -9.03 -17.73 7.33
CA ASP A 156 -9.20 -17.57 5.88
C ASP A 156 -7.88 -17.75 5.11
N GLU A 157 -6.79 -17.15 5.60
CA GLU A 157 -5.48 -17.27 4.96
C GLU A 157 -4.90 -18.68 5.05
N MET A 158 -5.12 -19.39 6.17
CA MET A 158 -4.71 -20.80 6.26
C MET A 158 -5.41 -21.66 5.21
N LEU A 159 -6.68 -21.40 4.91
CA LEU A 159 -7.39 -22.11 3.84
C LEU A 159 -6.90 -21.72 2.45
N ASN A 160 -6.63 -20.44 2.21
CA ASN A 160 -6.03 -19.96 0.96
C ASN A 160 -4.65 -20.60 0.70
N MET A 161 -3.96 -21.07 1.75
CA MET A 161 -2.71 -21.81 1.68
C MET A 161 -2.87 -23.33 1.55
N GLY A 162 -4.11 -23.83 1.55
CA GLY A 162 -4.41 -25.25 1.46
C GLY A 162 -4.32 -26.02 2.78
N PHE A 163 -4.23 -25.34 3.93
CA PHE A 163 -4.12 -25.98 5.25
C PHE A 163 -5.46 -26.46 5.84
N GLN A 164 -6.49 -26.68 5.01
CA GLN A 164 -7.79 -27.10 5.50
C GLN A 164 -7.71 -28.45 6.23
N ASP A 165 -7.11 -29.45 5.60
CA ASP A 165 -6.97 -30.80 6.17
C ASP A 165 -6.08 -30.78 7.42
N ASP A 166 -5.04 -29.93 7.41
CA ASP A 166 -4.14 -29.73 8.55
C ASP A 166 -4.88 -29.15 9.76
N ILE A 167 -5.74 -28.14 9.55
CA ILE A 167 -6.59 -27.56 10.62
C ILE A 167 -7.53 -28.62 11.17
N GLU A 168 -8.20 -29.39 10.30
CA GLU A 168 -9.08 -30.46 10.74
C GLU A 168 -8.33 -31.52 11.54
N PHE A 169 -7.13 -31.89 11.13
CA PHE A 169 -6.27 -32.83 11.85
C PHE A 169 -5.91 -32.28 13.24
N ILE A 170 -5.49 -31.02 13.33
CA ILE A 170 -5.16 -30.38 14.61
C ILE A 170 -6.37 -30.37 15.55
N LEU A 171 -7.54 -29.95 15.07
CA LEU A 171 -8.77 -29.90 15.88
C LEU A 171 -9.24 -31.29 16.34
N LYS A 172 -8.97 -32.35 15.57
CA LYS A 172 -9.22 -33.74 16.00
C LYS A 172 -8.25 -34.19 17.11
N ASN A 173 -7.02 -33.70 17.11
CA ASN A 173 -6.00 -34.01 18.10
C ASN A 173 -6.09 -33.15 19.38
N THR A 174 -7.05 -32.22 19.47
CA THR A 174 -7.37 -31.45 20.67
C THR A 174 -8.78 -31.81 21.21
N PRO A 175 -9.04 -33.06 21.64
CA PRO A 175 -10.39 -33.53 21.96
C PRO A 175 -10.98 -32.95 23.24
N GLN A 176 -10.15 -32.57 24.23
CA GLN A 176 -10.61 -32.05 25.53
C GLN A 176 -10.74 -30.52 25.57
N ARG A 177 -10.80 -29.89 24.40
CA ARG A 177 -10.96 -28.43 24.28
C ARG A 177 -12.30 -27.98 24.89
N GLU A 178 -12.24 -26.93 25.69
CA GLU A 178 -13.40 -26.25 26.25
C GLU A 178 -13.91 -25.17 25.29
N SER A 179 -12.99 -24.52 24.57
CA SER A 179 -13.38 -23.54 23.56
C SER A 179 -12.42 -23.42 22.38
N THR A 180 -12.99 -23.10 21.23
CA THR A 180 -12.32 -22.71 19.99
C THR A 180 -12.66 -21.25 19.65
N TRP A 181 -11.63 -20.43 19.44
CA TRP A 181 -11.77 -19.03 19.04
C TRP A 181 -11.21 -18.83 17.64
N LEU A 182 -12.07 -18.48 16.70
CA LEU A 182 -11.72 -18.28 15.30
C LEU A 182 -11.67 -16.79 14.99
N PHE A 183 -10.52 -16.32 14.51
CA PHE A 183 -10.31 -14.95 14.07
C PHE A 183 -9.97 -14.94 12.58
N SER A 184 -10.73 -14.16 11.82
CA SER A 184 -10.63 -14.14 10.36
C SER A 184 -10.99 -12.76 9.81
N ALA A 185 -10.48 -12.37 8.65
CA ALA A 185 -10.92 -11.15 8.00
C ALA A 185 -12.22 -11.39 7.22
N THR A 186 -12.33 -12.56 6.57
CA THR A 186 -13.52 -12.97 5.82
C THR A 186 -14.09 -14.30 6.34
N MET A 187 -15.24 -14.69 5.81
CA MET A 187 -15.96 -15.90 6.22
C MET A 187 -16.40 -16.73 5.01
N PRO A 188 -15.45 -17.31 4.26
CA PRO A 188 -15.74 -18.10 3.07
C PRO A 188 -16.46 -19.42 3.45
N PRO A 189 -17.13 -20.09 2.50
CA PRO A 189 -17.89 -21.31 2.76
C PRO A 189 -17.11 -22.39 3.48
N GLU A 190 -15.82 -22.51 3.21
CA GLU A 190 -14.90 -23.47 3.80
C GLU A 190 -14.66 -23.20 5.29
N ILE A 191 -14.43 -21.94 5.71
CA ILE A 191 -14.37 -21.59 7.14
C ILE A 191 -15.70 -21.87 7.82
N ARG A 192 -16.82 -21.54 7.17
CA ARG A 192 -18.15 -21.84 7.74
C ARG A 192 -18.36 -23.33 7.96
N LYS A 193 -17.85 -24.19 7.08
CA LYS A 193 -17.90 -25.66 7.25
C LYS A 193 -17.05 -26.10 8.45
N VAL A 194 -15.82 -25.60 8.58
CA VAL A 194 -14.94 -25.90 9.71
C VAL A 194 -15.60 -25.46 11.02
N SER A 195 -16.09 -24.22 11.08
CA SER A 195 -16.77 -23.68 12.26
C SER A 195 -17.98 -24.53 12.66
N LYS A 196 -18.90 -24.84 11.73
CA LYS A 196 -20.08 -25.67 12.02
C LYS A 196 -19.76 -27.08 12.52
N ARG A 197 -18.61 -27.64 12.11
CA ARG A 197 -18.22 -29.01 12.44
C ARG A 197 -17.50 -29.11 13.78
N TYR A 198 -16.68 -28.11 14.11
CA TYR A 198 -15.76 -28.18 15.24
C TYR A 198 -16.08 -27.22 16.39
N MET A 199 -17.01 -26.28 16.18
CA MET A 199 -17.44 -25.29 17.19
C MET A 199 -18.90 -25.51 17.61
N LYS A 200 -19.23 -25.20 18.87
CA LYS A 200 -20.56 -25.32 19.47
C LYS A 200 -21.15 -23.95 19.76
N GLU A 201 -22.21 -23.58 19.03
CA GLU A 201 -22.97 -22.33 19.20
C GLU A 201 -22.08 -21.08 19.40
N PRO A 202 -21.14 -20.82 18.48
CA PRO A 202 -20.16 -19.75 18.68
C PRO A 202 -20.83 -18.37 18.74
N ALA A 203 -20.36 -17.51 19.64
CA ALA A 203 -20.67 -16.10 19.58
C ALA A 203 -19.97 -15.48 18.36
N GLU A 204 -20.73 -14.84 17.48
CA GLU A 204 -20.18 -14.18 16.28
C GLU A 204 -20.18 -12.67 16.47
N VAL A 205 -19.00 -12.07 16.35
CA VAL A 205 -18.78 -10.63 16.39
C VAL A 205 -18.15 -10.20 15.08
N THR A 206 -18.77 -9.23 14.41
CA THR A 206 -18.25 -8.62 13.19
C THR A 206 -17.92 -7.15 13.44
N VAL A 207 -16.66 -6.79 13.24
CA VAL A 207 -16.16 -5.42 13.44
C VAL A 207 -15.67 -4.85 12.13
N GLY A 208 -16.26 -3.72 11.75
CA GLY A 208 -16.13 -3.16 10.40
C GLY A 208 -17.09 -3.82 9.42
N LYS A 209 -17.43 -3.11 8.35
CA LYS A 209 -18.18 -3.71 7.22
C LYS A 209 -17.19 -4.59 6.45
N VAL A 210 -17.57 -5.85 6.23
CA VAL A 210 -16.79 -6.97 5.62
C VAL A 210 -16.10 -6.64 4.27
N ASN A 211 -16.36 -5.49 3.66
CA ASN A 211 -15.82 -5.08 2.37
C ASN A 211 -15.54 -3.56 2.26
N THR A 212 -15.26 -2.88 3.38
CA THR A 212 -14.85 -1.46 3.29
C THR A 212 -13.34 -1.43 3.26
N ALA A 213 -12.78 -1.04 2.11
CA ALA A 213 -11.38 -0.65 2.09
C ALA A 213 -11.14 0.44 3.14
N ASN A 214 -9.94 0.45 3.67
CA ASN A 214 -9.47 1.55 4.49
C ASN A 214 -9.60 2.83 3.66
N LYS A 215 -10.45 3.77 4.06
CA LYS A 215 -10.60 5.08 3.37
C LYS A 215 -9.30 5.88 3.34
N SER A 216 -8.29 5.44 4.09
CA SER A 216 -6.94 5.98 4.12
C SER A 216 -6.05 5.52 2.96
N ILE A 217 -6.52 4.66 2.06
CA ILE A 217 -5.72 4.16 0.91
C ILE A 217 -6.22 4.78 -0.40
N ASP A 218 -5.32 5.48 -1.10
CA ASP A 218 -5.55 5.90 -2.48
C ASP A 218 -5.21 4.77 -3.45
N HIS A 219 -6.23 4.21 -4.10
CA HIS A 219 -6.09 3.12 -5.05
C HIS A 219 -5.87 3.68 -6.46
N GLN A 220 -4.68 3.48 -7.00
CA GLN A 220 -4.26 3.97 -8.32
C GLN A 220 -3.98 2.80 -9.28
N PHE A 221 -4.16 3.02 -10.57
CA PHE A 221 -3.75 2.04 -11.57
C PHE A 221 -3.21 2.67 -12.85
N TYR A 222 -2.26 1.95 -13.46
CA TYR A 222 -1.63 2.27 -14.73
C TYR A 222 -1.90 1.17 -15.73
N VAL A 223 -2.21 1.54 -16.97
CA VAL A 223 -2.46 0.57 -18.05
C VAL A 223 -1.23 0.50 -18.94
N THR A 224 -0.61 -0.68 -19.02
CA THR A 224 0.60 -0.93 -19.82
C THR A 224 0.46 -2.18 -20.69
N SER A 225 1.31 -2.31 -21.72
CA SER A 225 1.52 -3.59 -22.41
C SER A 225 2.34 -4.54 -21.54
N SER A 226 2.25 -5.85 -21.77
CA SER A 226 3.01 -6.85 -21.01
C SER A 226 4.53 -6.67 -21.16
N GLN A 227 4.97 -6.21 -22.34
CA GLN A 227 6.40 -6.02 -22.66
C GLN A 227 7.01 -4.85 -21.89
N HIS A 228 6.21 -3.83 -21.54
CA HIS A 228 6.66 -2.61 -20.85
C HIS A 228 6.38 -2.61 -19.35
N ARG A 229 5.98 -3.76 -18.78
CA ARG A 229 5.56 -3.84 -17.38
C ARG A 229 6.70 -3.51 -16.42
N TYR A 230 7.90 -4.00 -16.69
CA TYR A 230 9.09 -3.67 -15.91
C TYR A 230 9.44 -2.19 -16.00
N GLU A 231 9.46 -1.63 -17.21
CA GLU A 231 9.78 -0.21 -17.45
C GLU A 231 8.74 0.69 -16.78
N THR A 232 7.48 0.26 -16.73
CA THR A 232 6.40 0.94 -16.01
C THR A 232 6.66 0.93 -14.50
N LEU A 233 7.00 -0.24 -13.92
CA LEU A 233 7.37 -0.35 -12.50
C LEU A 233 8.51 0.61 -12.16
N LYS A 234 9.58 0.59 -12.97
CA LYS A 234 10.73 1.46 -12.77
C LYS A 234 10.33 2.94 -12.80
N ARG A 235 9.55 3.37 -13.80
CA ARG A 235 9.07 4.76 -13.87
C ARG A 235 8.22 5.15 -12.67
N ILE A 236 7.42 4.23 -12.14
CA ILE A 236 6.63 4.48 -10.94
C ILE A 236 7.55 4.66 -9.73
N ILE A 237 8.55 3.81 -9.54
CA ILE A 237 9.54 3.95 -8.46
C ILE A 237 10.25 5.32 -8.59
N ASP A 238 10.76 5.62 -9.77
CA ASP A 238 11.52 6.84 -10.02
C ASP A 238 10.67 8.12 -9.93
N PHE A 239 9.37 8.05 -10.19
CA PHE A 239 8.47 9.19 -10.04
C PHE A 239 8.06 9.44 -8.57
N ASN A 240 8.39 8.51 -7.67
CA ASN A 240 8.07 8.60 -6.25
C ASN A 240 9.35 8.58 -5.40
N PRO A 241 10.13 9.68 -5.39
CA PRO A 241 11.33 9.75 -4.57
C PRO A 241 11.00 9.64 -3.08
N GLY A 242 11.82 8.89 -2.34
CA GLY A 242 11.56 8.57 -0.93
C GLY A 242 10.48 7.51 -0.71
N ILE A 243 10.09 6.77 -1.75
CA ILE A 243 9.18 5.65 -1.65
C ILE A 243 9.70 4.63 -0.63
N TYR A 244 8.82 4.23 0.28
CA TYR A 244 9.05 3.10 1.16
C TYR A 244 7.88 2.14 1.01
N GLY A 245 8.13 0.97 0.42
CA GLY A 245 7.02 0.18 -0.12
C GLY A 245 7.29 -1.29 -0.39
N ILE A 246 6.19 -2.03 -0.61
CA ILE A 246 6.20 -3.45 -0.98
C ILE A 246 5.68 -3.60 -2.42
N ILE A 247 6.42 -4.34 -3.24
CA ILE A 247 6.05 -4.70 -4.60
C ILE A 247 5.64 -6.17 -4.62
N PHE A 248 4.38 -6.45 -4.94
CA PHE A 248 3.87 -7.82 -5.00
C PHE A 248 3.98 -8.41 -6.40
N THR A 249 4.59 -9.59 -6.49
CA THR A 249 4.66 -10.42 -7.70
C THR A 249 3.90 -11.72 -7.51
N ARG A 250 3.46 -12.35 -8.61
CA ARG A 250 2.79 -13.66 -8.54
C ARG A 250 3.78 -14.78 -8.27
N THR A 251 4.93 -14.77 -8.95
CA THR A 251 5.90 -15.86 -8.86
C THR A 251 7.17 -15.46 -8.14
N LYS A 252 7.83 -16.45 -7.53
CA LYS A 252 9.16 -16.30 -6.94
C LYS A 252 10.25 -15.99 -7.98
N ILE A 253 10.05 -16.43 -9.23
CA ILE A 253 10.96 -16.17 -10.34
C ILE A 253 10.91 -14.68 -10.67
N ASP A 254 9.71 -14.12 -10.84
CA ASP A 254 9.54 -12.67 -11.07
C ASP A 254 10.11 -11.86 -9.92
N ALA A 255 9.90 -12.30 -8.66
CA ALA A 255 10.44 -11.63 -7.50
C ALA A 255 11.97 -11.51 -7.57
N GLN A 256 12.63 -12.63 -7.87
CA GLN A 256 14.08 -12.71 -7.98
C GLN A 256 14.59 -11.88 -9.17
N GLU A 257 14.05 -12.07 -10.38
CA GLU A 257 14.51 -11.38 -11.59
C GLU A 257 14.37 -9.86 -11.50
N ILE A 258 13.23 -9.37 -10.99
CA ILE A 258 12.99 -7.93 -10.84
C ILE A 258 13.91 -7.35 -9.77
N SER A 259 14.09 -8.05 -8.64
CA SER A 259 15.01 -7.59 -7.58
C SER A 259 16.43 -7.45 -8.10
N GLU A 260 16.98 -8.48 -8.77
CA GLU A 260 18.33 -8.45 -9.30
C GLU A 260 18.53 -7.32 -10.33
N ARG A 261 17.54 -7.11 -11.20
CA ARG A 261 17.62 -6.05 -12.22
C ARG A 261 17.62 -4.67 -11.56
N LEU A 262 16.75 -4.42 -10.59
CA LEU A 262 16.72 -3.14 -9.87
C LEU A 262 17.94 -2.96 -8.96
N THR A 263 18.42 -3.99 -8.25
CA THR A 263 19.64 -3.89 -7.44
C THR A 263 20.86 -3.53 -8.31
N ARG A 264 21.02 -4.14 -9.50
CA ARG A 264 22.08 -3.78 -10.46
C ARG A 264 21.97 -2.34 -10.96
N GLU A 265 20.75 -1.81 -11.01
CA GLU A 265 20.49 -0.42 -11.41
C GLU A 265 20.70 0.58 -10.26
N GLY A 266 20.92 0.10 -9.02
CA GLY A 266 21.29 0.91 -7.86
C GLY A 266 20.14 1.21 -6.90
N TYR A 267 19.02 0.47 -6.97
CA TYR A 267 17.92 0.62 -6.02
C TYR A 267 18.18 -0.18 -4.74
N ASP A 268 17.78 0.40 -3.60
CA ASP A 268 17.80 -0.25 -2.27
C ASP A 268 16.61 -1.21 -2.15
N ILE A 269 16.76 -2.39 -2.76
CA ILE A 269 15.70 -3.38 -2.92
C ILE A 269 16.22 -4.81 -2.79
N ASP A 270 15.38 -5.67 -2.23
CA ASP A 270 15.63 -7.13 -2.17
C ASP A 270 14.30 -7.90 -2.29
N ALA A 271 14.38 -9.21 -2.52
CA ALA A 271 13.23 -10.10 -2.65
C ALA A 271 12.94 -10.88 -1.35
N LEU A 272 11.67 -11.20 -1.14
CA LEU A 272 11.18 -12.09 -0.10
C LEU A 272 10.23 -13.12 -0.71
N HIS A 273 10.69 -14.36 -0.85
CA HIS A 273 9.93 -15.45 -1.47
C HIS A 273 10.21 -16.81 -0.81
N GLY A 274 9.46 -17.84 -1.24
CA GLY A 274 9.49 -19.20 -0.67
C GLY A 274 10.87 -19.85 -0.58
N ASP A 275 11.71 -19.68 -1.61
CA ASP A 275 13.02 -20.36 -1.70
C ASP A 275 14.11 -19.79 -0.78
N LEU A 276 13.87 -18.65 -0.13
CA LEU A 276 14.84 -18.10 0.81
C LEU A 276 14.94 -18.98 2.05
N THR A 277 16.18 -19.29 2.44
CA THR A 277 16.45 -19.85 3.77
C THR A 277 15.99 -18.86 4.83
N GLN A 278 15.76 -19.35 6.04
CA GLN A 278 15.31 -18.47 7.09
C GLN A 278 16.32 -17.35 7.41
N GLY A 279 17.62 -17.67 7.50
CA GLY A 279 18.62 -16.65 7.81
C GLY A 279 18.61 -15.51 6.79
N GLN A 280 18.34 -15.82 5.51
CA GLN A 280 18.16 -14.83 4.46
C GLN A 280 16.88 -14.01 4.67
N ARG A 281 15.74 -14.66 4.98
CA ARG A 281 14.49 -13.95 5.30
C ARG A 281 14.66 -12.98 6.46
N ASP A 282 15.28 -13.43 7.56
CA ASP A 282 15.51 -12.62 8.76
C ASP A 282 16.40 -11.41 8.44
N LYS A 283 17.43 -11.59 7.59
CA LYS A 283 18.30 -10.52 7.11
C LYS A 283 17.52 -9.48 6.29
N VAL A 284 16.81 -9.91 5.24
CA VAL A 284 16.03 -9.03 4.37
C VAL A 284 14.98 -8.25 5.17
N MET A 285 14.27 -8.93 6.06
CA MET A 285 13.27 -8.29 6.92
C MET A 285 13.88 -7.34 7.95
N GLY A 286 15.10 -7.60 8.42
CA GLY A 286 15.87 -6.68 9.26
C GLY A 286 16.18 -5.39 8.51
N GLN A 287 16.77 -5.51 7.33
CA GLN A 287 17.14 -4.38 6.46
C GLN A 287 15.93 -3.59 5.96
N PHE A 288 14.78 -4.25 5.76
CA PHE A 288 13.56 -3.55 5.43
C PHE A 288 13.02 -2.78 6.64
N ARG A 289 13.03 -3.37 7.84
CA ARG A 289 12.55 -2.72 9.08
C ARG A 289 13.38 -1.51 9.50
N ASP A 290 14.69 -1.55 9.33
CA ASP A 290 15.59 -0.43 9.63
C ASP A 290 15.67 0.62 8.51
N LYS A 291 14.93 0.40 7.40
CA LYS A 291 14.88 1.24 6.19
C LYS A 291 16.18 1.31 5.40
N SER A 292 17.12 0.38 5.61
CA SER A 292 18.25 0.18 4.69
C SER A 292 17.78 -0.28 3.31
N LEU A 293 16.68 -1.03 3.25
CA LEU A 293 15.94 -1.29 2.01
C LEU A 293 14.73 -0.37 1.94
N GLN A 294 14.59 0.37 0.84
CA GLN A 294 13.43 1.21 0.57
C GLN A 294 12.26 0.39 0.01
N LEU A 295 12.58 -0.63 -0.78
CA LEU A 295 11.60 -1.45 -1.47
C LEU A 295 11.80 -2.92 -1.11
N LEU A 296 10.68 -3.64 -0.98
CA LEU A 296 10.69 -5.09 -0.79
C LEU A 296 9.84 -5.74 -1.89
N ILE A 297 10.41 -6.64 -2.67
CA ILE A 297 9.64 -7.42 -3.64
C ILE A 297 9.21 -8.72 -2.97
N ALA A 298 7.92 -9.04 -2.97
CA ALA A 298 7.45 -10.23 -2.28
C ALA A 298 6.34 -10.97 -3.04
N THR A 299 6.29 -12.28 -2.84
CA THR A 299 5.10 -13.08 -3.20
C THR A 299 4.07 -12.99 -2.08
N ASP A 300 2.80 -13.27 -2.40
CA ASP A 300 1.70 -13.23 -1.41
C ASP A 300 2.00 -14.08 -0.17
N VAL A 301 2.51 -15.29 -0.38
CA VAL A 301 2.84 -16.22 0.70
C VAL A 301 3.95 -15.67 1.60
N ALA A 302 4.94 -15.01 1.01
CA ALA A 302 6.11 -14.55 1.74
C ALA A 302 5.90 -13.20 2.43
N ALA A 303 4.97 -12.37 1.95
CA ALA A 303 4.65 -11.08 2.55
C ALA A 303 3.53 -11.12 3.61
N ARG A 304 2.93 -12.30 3.85
CA ARG A 304 2.03 -12.52 4.99
C ARG A 304 2.81 -12.39 6.31
N GLY A 305 2.16 -11.84 7.33
CA GLY A 305 2.81 -11.57 8.62
C GLY A 305 3.90 -10.47 8.59
N ILE A 306 4.10 -9.75 7.47
CA ILE A 306 4.92 -8.54 7.48
C ILE A 306 4.22 -7.48 8.33
N ASP A 307 4.78 -7.23 9.51
CA ASP A 307 4.43 -6.10 10.37
C ASP A 307 5.54 -5.06 10.36
N VAL A 308 5.40 -4.11 9.44
CA VAL A 308 6.34 -3.01 9.23
C VAL A 308 5.54 -1.72 9.17
N GLN A 309 5.92 -0.77 10.01
CA GLN A 309 5.24 0.52 10.11
C GLN A 309 5.79 1.50 9.07
N GLY A 310 4.96 2.48 8.69
CA GLY A 310 5.38 3.57 7.82
C GLY A 310 5.50 3.22 6.34
N ILE A 311 5.08 2.02 5.92
CA ILE A 311 4.93 1.68 4.50
C ILE A 311 4.03 2.72 3.85
N THR A 312 4.59 3.43 2.87
CA THR A 312 3.91 4.50 2.14
C THR A 312 3.20 3.96 0.90
N HIS A 313 3.82 2.99 0.22
CA HIS A 313 3.35 2.48 -1.05
C HIS A 313 3.24 0.96 -1.07
N VAL A 314 2.19 0.47 -1.73
CA VAL A 314 2.07 -0.92 -2.16
C VAL A 314 1.94 -0.91 -3.67
N ILE A 315 2.74 -1.72 -4.36
CA ILE A 315 2.68 -1.84 -5.83
C ILE A 315 2.32 -3.28 -6.19
N ASN A 316 1.18 -3.47 -6.83
CA ASN A 316 0.84 -4.73 -7.48
C ASN A 316 1.51 -4.75 -8.86
N TYR A 317 2.64 -5.45 -8.97
CA TYR A 317 3.28 -5.69 -10.27
C TYR A 317 2.35 -6.47 -11.20
N GLU A 318 1.57 -7.38 -10.61
CA GLU A 318 0.45 -8.06 -11.22
C GLU A 318 -0.76 -8.05 -10.28
N LEU A 319 -1.98 -7.96 -10.84
CA LEU A 319 -3.20 -8.05 -10.06
C LEU A 319 -3.40 -9.46 -9.48
N PRO A 320 -3.69 -9.59 -8.17
CA PRO A 320 -3.98 -10.88 -7.56
C PRO A 320 -5.30 -11.46 -8.11
N ASP A 321 -5.41 -12.77 -8.19
CA ASP A 321 -6.60 -13.48 -8.71
C ASP A 321 -7.85 -13.25 -7.86
N ASP A 322 -7.66 -13.15 -6.54
CA ASP A 322 -8.74 -12.95 -5.57
C ASP A 322 -8.74 -11.54 -4.95
N VAL A 323 -9.94 -11.03 -4.64
CA VAL A 323 -10.12 -9.70 -4.03
C VAL A 323 -9.62 -9.66 -2.59
N GLU A 324 -9.72 -10.78 -1.87
CA GLU A 324 -9.23 -10.89 -0.49
C GLU A 324 -7.71 -10.66 -0.46
N VAL A 325 -6.98 -11.28 -1.39
CA VAL A 325 -5.54 -11.06 -1.57
C VAL A 325 -5.26 -9.60 -1.90
N TYR A 326 -6.03 -8.95 -2.77
CA TYR A 326 -5.88 -7.51 -3.04
C TYR A 326 -6.03 -6.66 -1.77
N THR A 327 -7.02 -6.97 -0.95
CA THR A 327 -7.29 -6.28 0.31
C THR A 327 -6.13 -6.47 1.28
N HIS A 328 -5.56 -7.67 1.37
CA HIS A 328 -4.39 -7.97 2.19
C HIS A 328 -3.10 -7.29 1.73
N ARG A 329 -2.89 -7.19 0.42
CA ARG A 329 -1.77 -6.45 -0.18
C ARG A 329 -1.90 -4.96 0.13
N SER A 330 -3.03 -4.36 -0.23
CA SER A 330 -3.26 -2.93 -0.03
C SER A 330 -3.22 -2.53 1.46
N GLY A 331 -3.72 -3.39 2.36
CA GLY A 331 -3.62 -3.20 3.82
C GLY A 331 -2.20 -3.25 4.41
N ARG A 332 -1.14 -3.42 3.60
CA ARG A 332 0.25 -3.21 4.04
C ARG A 332 0.60 -1.73 4.17
N THR A 333 -0.13 -0.85 3.48
CA THR A 333 -0.01 0.62 3.63
C THR A 333 -1.24 1.19 4.35
N GLY A 334 -1.23 2.49 4.65
CA GLY A 334 -2.38 3.19 5.24
C GLY A 334 -2.70 2.78 6.70
N ARG A 335 -1.68 2.31 7.44
CA ARG A 335 -1.79 1.87 8.84
C ARG A 335 -1.63 3.03 9.83
N ALA A 336 -2.17 2.86 11.03
CA ALA A 336 -2.05 3.80 12.15
C ALA A 336 -2.48 5.26 11.82
N GLY A 337 -3.53 5.41 10.99
CA GLY A 337 -4.07 6.71 10.61
C GLY A 337 -3.33 7.43 9.47
N ASN A 338 -2.23 6.87 8.96
CA ASN A 338 -1.51 7.42 7.80
C ASN A 338 -2.28 7.16 6.50
N VAL A 339 -2.09 8.05 5.51
CA VAL A 339 -2.57 7.83 4.14
C VAL A 339 -1.56 6.95 3.39
N GLY A 340 -2.06 5.93 2.71
CA GLY A 340 -1.26 5.02 1.90
C GLY A 340 -1.62 5.08 0.41
N ILE A 341 -0.69 4.70 -0.46
CA ILE A 341 -0.95 4.61 -1.90
C ILE A 341 -0.82 3.15 -2.35
N CYS A 342 -1.87 2.61 -2.97
CA CYS A 342 -1.86 1.28 -3.57
C CYS A 342 -1.90 1.40 -5.10
N ILE A 343 -0.79 1.10 -5.75
CA ILE A 343 -0.63 1.18 -7.19
C ILE A 343 -0.83 -0.19 -7.81
N SER A 344 -1.59 -0.29 -8.91
CA SER A 344 -1.73 -1.52 -9.69
C SER A 344 -1.26 -1.33 -11.12
N ILE A 345 -0.35 -2.18 -11.58
CA ILE A 345 0.11 -2.20 -12.98
C ILE A 345 -0.72 -3.24 -13.74
N VAL A 346 -1.55 -2.76 -14.67
CA VAL A 346 -2.64 -3.55 -15.26
C VAL A 346 -2.43 -3.66 -16.76
N HIS A 347 -2.55 -4.86 -17.30
CA HIS A 347 -2.64 -5.07 -18.74
C HIS A 347 -4.05 -4.75 -19.25
N SER A 348 -4.21 -4.32 -20.50
CA SER A 348 -5.53 -4.00 -21.08
C SER A 348 -6.55 -5.13 -20.96
N LYS A 349 -6.10 -6.39 -21.03
CA LYS A 349 -6.93 -7.59 -20.84
C LYS A 349 -7.35 -7.84 -19.40
N GLU A 350 -6.67 -7.27 -18.40
CA GLU A 350 -6.96 -7.46 -16.98
C GLU A 350 -7.98 -6.43 -16.44
N MET A 351 -8.49 -5.54 -17.29
CA MET A 351 -9.43 -4.50 -16.89
C MET A 351 -10.75 -5.04 -16.32
N TYR A 352 -11.22 -6.21 -16.78
CA TYR A 352 -12.43 -6.82 -16.20
C TYR A 352 -12.21 -7.22 -14.74
N LYS A 353 -11.04 -7.76 -14.45
CA LYS A 353 -10.61 -8.21 -13.13
C LYS A 353 -10.43 -7.04 -12.18
N LEU A 354 -9.82 -5.95 -12.66
CA LEU A 354 -9.72 -4.69 -11.92
C LEU A 354 -11.11 -4.17 -11.51
N LYS A 355 -12.08 -4.17 -12.43
CA LYS A 355 -13.47 -3.74 -12.13
C LYS A 355 -14.17 -4.65 -11.11
N GLN A 356 -13.86 -5.94 -11.11
CA GLN A 356 -14.39 -6.87 -10.12
C GLN A 356 -13.82 -6.57 -8.73
N ILE A 357 -12.51 -6.36 -8.64
CA ILE A 357 -11.83 -5.94 -7.40
C ILE A 357 -12.40 -4.60 -6.92
N GLU A 358 -12.54 -3.60 -7.79
CA GLU A 358 -13.07 -2.27 -7.47
C GLU A 358 -14.49 -2.33 -6.85
N ARG A 359 -15.37 -3.15 -7.43
CA ARG A 359 -16.74 -3.35 -6.93
C ARG A 359 -16.78 -4.00 -5.57
N ILE A 360 -15.99 -5.05 -5.37
CA ILE A 360 -16.00 -5.83 -4.11
C ILE A 360 -15.28 -5.04 -3.01
N ASN A 361 -14.17 -4.38 -3.32
CA ASN A 361 -13.44 -3.50 -2.39
C ASN A 361 -14.19 -2.19 -2.06
N ASN A 362 -15.29 -1.93 -2.78
CA ASN A 362 -16.17 -0.77 -2.62
C ASN A 362 -15.39 0.57 -2.55
N SER A 363 -14.36 0.69 -3.39
CA SER A 363 -13.43 1.82 -3.43
C SER A 363 -13.15 2.18 -4.86
N LYS A 364 -13.06 3.47 -5.16
CA LYS A 364 -12.82 3.96 -6.52
C LYS A 364 -11.35 3.86 -6.87
N PHE A 365 -11.04 3.35 -8.06
CA PHE A 365 -9.67 3.20 -8.53
C PHE A 365 -9.35 4.32 -9.53
N HIS A 366 -8.26 5.04 -9.29
CA HIS A 366 -7.87 6.20 -10.07
C HIS A 366 -6.93 5.78 -11.20
N LYS A 367 -7.40 5.87 -12.44
CA LYS A 367 -6.53 5.70 -13.61
C LYS A 367 -5.56 6.87 -13.70
N LEU A 368 -4.27 6.56 -13.73
CA LEU A 368 -3.21 7.52 -13.98
C LEU A 368 -2.45 7.17 -15.25
N ASP A 369 -1.88 8.20 -15.88
CA ASP A 369 -1.00 8.03 -17.03
C ASP A 369 0.41 7.72 -16.53
N ILE A 370 1.08 6.78 -17.20
CA ILE A 370 2.47 6.42 -16.91
C ILE A 370 3.33 7.66 -17.14
N PRO A 371 4.14 8.10 -16.15
CA PRO A 371 4.98 9.29 -16.29
C PRO A 371 5.87 9.23 -17.53
N SER A 372 6.03 10.36 -18.22
CA SER A 372 7.03 10.46 -19.27
C SER A 372 8.44 10.55 -18.65
N GLY A 373 9.48 10.20 -19.40
CA GLY A 373 10.86 10.35 -18.89
C GLY A 373 11.17 11.76 -18.40
N LYS A 374 10.64 12.78 -19.09
CA LYS A 374 10.77 14.18 -18.68
C LYS A 374 10.08 14.48 -17.34
N ASP A 375 8.93 13.87 -17.08
CA ASP A 375 8.24 14.03 -15.80
C ASP A 375 9.03 13.40 -14.66
N VAL A 376 9.60 12.23 -14.89
CA VAL A 376 10.45 11.52 -13.93
C VAL A 376 11.70 12.35 -13.61
N CYS A 377 12.46 12.79 -14.62
CA CYS A 377 13.65 13.63 -14.43
C CYS A 377 13.34 14.89 -13.63
N ARG A 378 12.24 15.57 -13.97
CA ARG A 378 11.82 16.77 -13.27
C ARG A 378 11.50 16.49 -11.80
N LYS A 379 10.78 15.41 -11.50
CA LYS A 379 10.39 15.06 -10.13
C LYS A 379 11.61 14.74 -9.26
N GLN A 380 12.56 13.98 -9.79
CA GLN A 380 13.82 13.67 -9.12
C GLN A 380 14.68 14.92 -8.90
N PHE A 381 14.74 15.79 -9.92
CA PHE A 381 15.45 17.06 -9.82
C PHE A 381 14.90 17.95 -8.70
N PHE A 382 13.57 18.11 -8.61
CA PHE A 382 12.95 18.87 -7.52
C PHE A 382 13.20 18.24 -6.15
N HIS A 383 13.09 16.92 -6.02
CA HIS A 383 13.33 16.24 -4.75
C HIS A 383 14.76 16.45 -4.24
N PHE A 384 15.76 16.34 -5.12
CA PHE A 384 17.14 16.62 -4.77
C PHE A 384 17.36 18.07 -4.35
N MET A 385 16.76 19.04 -5.07
CA MET A 385 16.87 20.44 -4.68
C MET A 385 16.28 20.69 -3.30
N ASP A 386 15.11 20.12 -3.00
CA ASP A 386 14.49 20.24 -1.68
C ASP A 386 15.38 19.61 -0.60
N LYS A 387 15.99 18.44 -0.88
CA LYS A 387 16.96 17.79 0.02
C LYS A 387 18.22 18.64 0.24
N LEU A 388 18.75 19.25 -0.82
CA LEU A 388 19.94 20.09 -0.76
C LEU A 388 19.67 21.36 0.06
N LEU A 389 18.49 21.98 -0.10
CA LEU A 389 18.10 23.19 0.63
C LEU A 389 17.72 22.93 2.09
N SER A 390 17.26 21.72 2.42
CA SER A 390 16.88 21.32 3.78
C SER A 390 18.01 20.63 4.56
N ALA A 391 19.19 20.46 3.95
CA ALA A 391 20.35 19.87 4.62
C ALA A 391 20.75 20.72 5.83
N ASP A 392 20.92 20.06 6.99
CA ASP A 392 21.36 20.72 8.20
C ASP A 392 22.84 21.09 8.11
N ILE A 393 23.10 22.40 8.00
CA ILE A 393 24.45 22.98 7.92
C ILE A 393 24.94 23.53 9.27
N SER A 394 24.22 23.27 10.37
CA SER A 394 24.51 23.87 11.68
C SER A 394 25.51 23.08 12.53
N HIS A 395 25.75 21.81 12.19
CA HIS A 395 26.65 20.94 12.95
C HIS A 395 27.43 20.04 11.99
N GLY A 396 28.75 20.21 11.92
CA GLY A 396 29.58 19.14 11.39
C GLY A 396 31.06 19.43 11.28
N ASP A 397 31.84 18.35 11.36
CA ASP A 397 33.29 18.31 11.13
C ASP A 397 33.68 18.85 9.74
N TYR A 398 32.71 18.99 8.82
CA TYR A 398 32.92 19.52 7.49
C TYR A 398 33.29 21.01 7.45
N GLU A 399 33.00 21.79 8.49
CA GLU A 399 33.40 23.21 8.58
C GLU A 399 34.92 23.38 8.39
N THR A 400 35.71 22.43 8.89
CA THR A 400 37.17 22.41 8.74
C THR A 400 37.62 22.32 7.27
N TYR A 401 36.80 21.72 6.40
CA TYR A 401 37.08 21.61 4.96
C TYR A 401 36.51 22.76 4.13
N VAL A 402 35.61 23.59 4.69
CA VAL A 402 34.97 24.71 3.96
C VAL A 402 36.01 25.71 3.41
N PRO A 403 37.06 26.12 4.15
CA PRO A 403 38.10 27.00 3.59
C PRO A 403 38.82 26.39 2.38
N MET A 404 39.12 25.09 2.43
CA MET A 404 39.76 24.37 1.32
C MET A 404 38.83 24.30 0.08
N LEU A 405 37.53 24.13 0.30
CA LEU A 405 36.53 24.18 -0.77
C LEU A 405 36.46 25.60 -1.36
N ALA A 406 36.42 26.63 -0.52
CA ALA A 406 36.35 28.02 -0.96
C ALA A 406 37.58 28.40 -1.81
N GLU A 407 38.79 27.98 -1.41
CA GLU A 407 40.02 28.16 -2.20
C GLU A 407 39.94 27.43 -3.54
N LYS A 408 39.55 26.14 -3.53
CA LYS A 408 39.51 25.32 -4.75
C LYS A 408 38.44 25.77 -5.75
N PHE A 409 37.36 26.40 -5.28
CA PHE A 409 36.27 26.95 -6.09
C PHE A 409 36.36 28.47 -6.29
N ALA A 410 37.49 29.12 -5.93
CA ALA A 410 37.63 30.57 -5.97
C ALA A 410 37.33 31.18 -7.36
N ASP A 411 37.74 30.50 -8.43
CA ASP A 411 37.54 30.94 -9.82
C ASP A 411 36.25 30.35 -10.46
N ILE A 412 35.39 29.70 -9.69
CA ILE A 412 34.18 29.05 -10.19
C ILE A 412 32.95 29.79 -9.67
N SER A 413 32.08 30.20 -10.59
CA SER A 413 30.83 30.87 -10.23
C SER A 413 29.88 29.92 -9.47
N LYS A 414 29.01 30.48 -8.61
CA LYS A 414 27.95 29.69 -7.95
C LYS A 414 27.07 28.94 -8.96
N GLU A 415 26.79 29.57 -10.10
CA GLU A 415 26.02 28.95 -11.19
C GLU A 415 26.73 27.73 -11.77
N ASP A 416 28.05 27.80 -11.97
CA ASP A 416 28.83 26.68 -12.48
C ASP A 416 28.97 25.54 -11.46
N VAL A 417 29.04 25.86 -10.16
CA VAL A 417 28.96 24.85 -9.10
C VAL A 417 27.60 24.12 -9.18
N LEU A 418 26.49 24.84 -9.29
CA LEU A 418 25.16 24.25 -9.42
C LEU A 418 25.03 23.38 -10.68
N LYS A 419 25.56 23.84 -11.83
CA LYS A 419 25.59 23.04 -13.07
C LYS A 419 26.38 21.75 -12.89
N ARG A 420 27.53 21.79 -12.20
CA ARG A 420 28.37 20.62 -11.94
C ARG A 420 27.69 19.65 -10.98
N VAL A 421 27.05 20.14 -9.91
CA VAL A 421 26.25 19.30 -8.99
C VAL A 421 25.11 18.63 -9.75
N ALA A 422 24.36 19.40 -10.55
CA ALA A 422 23.30 18.84 -11.38
C ALA A 422 23.82 17.81 -12.38
N ALA A 423 24.97 18.03 -13.01
CA ALA A 423 25.59 17.06 -13.91
C ALA A 423 26.03 15.79 -13.18
N MET A 424 26.67 15.91 -12.01
CA MET A 424 27.13 14.76 -11.24
C MET A 424 25.97 13.86 -10.78
N GLU A 425 24.87 14.46 -10.32
CA GLU A 425 23.72 13.72 -9.80
C GLU A 425 22.78 13.23 -10.90
N PHE A 426 22.57 14.01 -11.97
CA PHE A 426 21.50 13.75 -12.94
C PHE A 426 21.97 13.32 -14.33
N ASP A 427 23.25 13.40 -14.70
CA ASP A 427 23.67 13.10 -16.07
C ASP A 427 23.31 11.66 -16.49
N ARG A 428 23.56 10.67 -15.63
CA ARG A 428 23.16 9.27 -15.87
C ARG A 428 21.64 9.14 -16.01
N PHE A 429 20.89 9.84 -15.15
CA PHE A 429 19.44 9.76 -15.08
C PHE A 429 18.75 10.44 -16.27
N LEU A 430 19.26 11.61 -16.68
CA LEU A 430 18.82 12.36 -17.85
C LEU A 430 19.09 11.58 -19.13
N LYS A 431 20.30 11.03 -19.29
CA LYS A 431 20.66 10.18 -20.45
C LYS A 431 19.76 8.96 -20.56
N TYR A 432 19.43 8.32 -19.44
CA TYR A 432 18.52 7.17 -19.44
C TYR A 432 17.12 7.53 -19.96
N TYR A 433 16.61 8.71 -19.60
CA TYR A 433 15.25 9.15 -19.95
C TYR A 433 15.14 10.04 -21.19
N GLU A 434 16.25 10.49 -21.76
CA GLU A 434 16.29 11.41 -22.91
C GLU A 434 15.49 10.88 -24.11
N ASN A 435 15.63 9.58 -24.39
CA ASN A 435 14.98 8.88 -25.49
C ASN A 435 13.94 7.87 -25.01
N ALA A 436 13.45 8.02 -23.77
CA ALA A 436 12.46 7.09 -23.22
C ALA A 436 11.12 7.23 -23.95
N GLU A 437 10.61 6.11 -24.46
CA GLU A 437 9.35 6.03 -25.21
C GLU A 437 8.11 6.35 -24.36
N ASP A 438 6.98 6.66 -25.02
CA ASP A 438 5.70 6.80 -24.32
C ASP A 438 5.11 5.42 -24.03
N LEU A 439 5.06 5.02 -22.76
CA LEU A 439 4.55 3.71 -22.36
C LEU A 439 3.01 3.67 -22.25
N ASN A 440 2.34 4.83 -22.38
CA ASN A 440 0.90 4.90 -22.23
C ASN A 440 0.20 4.15 -23.37
N PHE A 441 -0.67 3.21 -22.99
CA PHE A 441 -1.49 2.50 -23.96
C PHE A 441 -2.49 3.45 -24.63
N ARG A 442 -2.24 3.81 -25.90
CA ARG A 442 -3.21 4.52 -26.74
C ARG A 442 -4.07 3.49 -27.46
N GLU A 443 -5.38 3.50 -27.21
CA GLU A 443 -6.33 2.80 -28.07
C GLU A 443 -6.14 3.35 -29.49
N ARG A 444 -5.53 2.56 -30.39
CA ARG A 444 -5.53 2.88 -31.81
C ARG A 444 -6.98 2.87 -32.27
N GLY A 445 -7.56 4.06 -32.34
CA GLY A 445 -8.83 4.30 -32.99
C GLY A 445 -8.77 3.69 -34.39
N ARG A 446 -9.72 2.80 -34.64
CA ARG A 446 -9.99 2.11 -35.90
C ARG A 446 -10.39 3.16 -36.96
N ARG A 447 -9.43 3.94 -37.47
CA ARG A 447 -9.66 5.01 -38.46
C ARG A 447 -8.38 5.49 -39.17
N GLU A 448 -7.42 4.61 -39.40
CA GLU A 448 -6.28 4.90 -40.29
C GLU A 448 -5.97 3.67 -41.15
N GLN A 449 -6.93 3.29 -41.99
CA GLN A 449 -6.71 2.31 -43.06
C GLN A 449 -7.76 2.48 -44.17
N SER A 450 -7.83 3.68 -44.75
CA SER A 450 -8.58 3.90 -46.00
C SER A 450 -8.14 5.18 -46.72
N GLU A 451 -6.84 5.38 -46.90
CA GLU A 451 -6.35 6.38 -47.86
C GLU A 451 -5.19 5.78 -48.68
N SER A 452 -5.49 4.72 -49.44
CA SER A 452 -4.63 4.33 -50.56
C SER A 452 -5.37 3.37 -51.52
N ALA A 453 -6.47 3.84 -52.10
CA ALA A 453 -7.02 3.35 -53.38
C ALA A 453 -8.34 4.07 -53.65
N ASP A 454 -8.35 5.11 -54.47
CA ASP A 454 -9.14 5.09 -55.70
C ASP A 454 -8.82 6.33 -56.53
N GLN A 455 -8.12 6.11 -57.62
CA GLN A 455 -7.78 7.11 -58.62
C GLN A 455 -8.63 6.80 -59.86
N GLY A 456 -9.71 7.57 -60.05
CA GLY A 456 -10.26 7.85 -61.37
C GLY A 456 -11.73 7.48 -61.61
N ARG A 457 -12.58 8.50 -61.74
CA ARG A 457 -13.27 8.87 -63.00
C ARG A 457 -14.26 10.04 -62.82
N ARG A 458 -13.85 11.16 -63.43
CA ARG A 458 -14.60 12.20 -64.17
C ARG A 458 -16.14 12.39 -63.99
N ARG A 459 -16.47 13.70 -63.84
CA ARG A 459 -17.54 14.51 -64.52
C ARG A 459 -18.99 14.18 -64.14
N ASP A 460 -19.95 15.09 -63.99
CA ASP A 460 -20.10 16.54 -64.15
C ASP A 460 -21.57 16.81 -63.71
N ALA A 461 -21.86 17.86 -62.93
CA ALA A 461 -23.17 18.52 -62.81
C ALA A 461 -23.19 19.41 -61.54
N GLY A 462 -23.42 20.70 -61.74
CA GLY A 462 -23.29 21.72 -60.70
C GLY A 462 -24.51 21.94 -59.80
N LYS A 463 -24.34 23.01 -59.01
CA LYS A 463 -25.37 23.82 -58.32
C LYS A 463 -25.89 23.29 -56.99
N GLY A 464 -25.48 23.97 -55.91
CA GLY A 464 -26.04 23.83 -54.58
C GLY A 464 -25.03 24.19 -53.49
N ASP A 465 -24.68 25.48 -53.39
CA ASP A 465 -23.98 26.01 -52.23
C ASP A 465 -24.87 25.80 -51.00
N ASN A 466 -24.53 24.78 -50.21
CA ASN A 466 -25.14 24.52 -48.92
C ASN A 466 -24.01 23.99 -48.01
N ARG A 467 -23.10 24.90 -47.65
CA ARG A 467 -22.19 24.71 -46.50
C ARG A 467 -23.04 24.53 -45.25
N LYS A 468 -23.45 23.28 -44.99
CA LYS A 468 -23.85 22.80 -43.67
C LYS A 468 -22.62 22.88 -42.77
N GLU A 469 -22.55 23.99 -42.07
CA GLU A 469 -21.80 24.20 -40.85
C GLU A 469 -22.06 23.00 -39.90
N TYR A 470 -21.12 22.07 -39.81
CA TYR A 470 -21.11 21.11 -38.72
C TYR A 470 -20.69 21.86 -37.45
N LYS A 471 -21.66 22.52 -36.80
CA LYS A 471 -21.59 22.89 -35.38
C LYS A 471 -21.38 21.61 -34.57
N ARG A 472 -20.12 21.32 -34.21
CA ARG A 472 -19.82 20.48 -33.04
C ARG A 472 -20.07 21.36 -31.81
N GLY A 473 -21.15 21.04 -31.07
CA GLY A 473 -21.50 21.71 -29.82
C GLY A 473 -20.35 21.64 -28.80
N GLY A 474 -20.09 22.65 -27.98
CA GLY A 474 -20.99 23.70 -27.49
C GLY A 474 -21.16 23.69 -25.97
N GLY A 475 -20.36 22.90 -25.22
CA GLY A 475 -20.47 22.77 -23.75
C GLY A 475 -19.31 23.33 -22.92
N TYR A 476 -18.17 23.64 -23.54
CA TYR A 476 -16.95 24.04 -22.85
C TYR A 476 -16.57 25.50 -23.14
N SER A 477 -16.05 26.20 -22.13
CA SER A 477 -15.31 27.46 -22.23
C SER A 477 -13.82 27.18 -22.10
N ARG A 478 -12.98 27.96 -22.79
CA ARG A 478 -11.52 27.86 -22.66
C ARG A 478 -11.00 29.00 -21.79
N LEU A 479 -10.40 28.66 -20.66
CA LEU A 479 -9.78 29.61 -19.74
C LEU A 479 -8.28 29.70 -20.00
N PHE A 480 -7.74 30.91 -19.94
CA PHE A 480 -6.31 31.18 -19.86
C PHE A 480 -5.89 31.34 -18.39
N VAL A 481 -4.68 30.89 -18.06
CA VAL A 481 -4.04 31.16 -16.77
C VAL A 481 -2.54 31.41 -16.93
N ASN A 482 -1.99 32.41 -16.25
CA ASN A 482 -0.57 32.79 -16.32
C ASN A 482 0.37 31.91 -15.47
N LEU A 483 0.00 30.63 -15.28
CA LEU A 483 0.78 29.62 -14.58
C LEU A 483 1.13 28.50 -15.55
N GLY A 484 2.38 28.01 -15.48
CA GLY A 484 2.90 27.01 -16.40
C GLY A 484 3.95 26.10 -15.78
N THR A 485 4.71 25.40 -16.62
CA THR A 485 5.73 24.44 -16.16
C THR A 485 6.85 25.09 -15.36
N LYS A 486 7.21 26.34 -15.66
CA LYS A 486 8.23 27.10 -14.90
C LYS A 486 7.78 27.49 -13.49
N ASP A 487 6.48 27.42 -13.20
CA ASP A 487 5.94 27.63 -11.86
C ASP A 487 6.01 26.34 -10.99
N GLY A 488 6.54 25.25 -11.54
CA GLY A 488 6.68 23.96 -10.88
C GLY A 488 5.51 23.01 -11.15
N PHE A 489 4.59 23.39 -12.04
CA PHE A 489 3.44 22.57 -12.37
C PHE A 489 3.74 21.54 -13.47
N TYR A 490 3.32 20.30 -13.24
CA TYR A 490 3.05 19.30 -14.27
C TYR A 490 1.55 19.11 -14.45
N LYS A 491 1.11 18.57 -15.60
CA LYS A 491 -0.31 18.56 -15.98
C LYS A 491 -1.25 18.03 -14.88
N ALA A 492 -0.86 16.95 -14.19
CA ALA A 492 -1.64 16.40 -13.08
C ALA A 492 -1.60 17.28 -11.82
N SER A 493 -0.45 17.78 -11.38
CA SER A 493 -0.39 18.74 -10.25
C SER A 493 -1.11 20.05 -10.54
N PHE A 494 -1.11 20.49 -11.80
CA PHE A 494 -1.79 21.68 -12.24
C PHE A 494 -3.30 21.48 -12.18
N LEU A 495 -3.76 20.34 -12.70
CA LEU A 495 -5.16 19.92 -12.61
C LEU A 495 -5.61 19.81 -11.15
N GLN A 496 -4.82 19.17 -10.29
CA GLN A 496 -5.15 19.04 -8.88
C GLN A 496 -5.23 20.43 -8.21
N PHE A 497 -4.23 21.28 -8.44
CA PHE A 497 -4.20 22.64 -7.91
C PHE A 497 -5.42 23.47 -8.32
N VAL A 498 -5.82 23.45 -9.59
CA VAL A 498 -7.00 24.23 -10.02
C VAL A 498 -8.30 23.66 -9.47
N LEU A 499 -8.42 22.33 -9.31
CA LEU A 499 -9.60 21.70 -8.71
C LEU A 499 -9.69 21.99 -7.21
N ASP A 500 -8.60 21.84 -6.46
CA ASP A 500 -8.54 22.11 -5.02
C ASP A 500 -8.88 23.58 -4.72
N MET A 501 -8.35 24.49 -5.53
CA MET A 501 -8.57 25.93 -5.34
C MET A 501 -10.00 26.36 -5.65
N SER A 502 -10.68 25.65 -6.55
CA SER A 502 -12.02 25.99 -7.04
C SER A 502 -13.14 25.17 -6.42
N ASP A 503 -12.82 24.14 -5.64
CA ASP A 503 -13.77 23.14 -5.11
C ASP A 503 -14.64 22.54 -6.23
N LEU A 504 -14.01 22.31 -7.38
CA LEU A 504 -14.64 21.71 -8.56
C LEU A 504 -14.24 20.25 -8.67
N LYS A 505 -15.12 19.46 -9.30
CA LYS A 505 -14.87 18.06 -9.62
C LYS A 505 -14.17 17.95 -10.98
N LYS A 506 -13.36 16.89 -11.14
CA LYS A 506 -12.56 16.66 -12.35
C LYS A 506 -13.40 16.47 -13.63
N ASP A 507 -14.64 16.01 -13.51
CA ASP A 507 -15.56 15.76 -14.62
C ASP A 507 -15.96 17.02 -15.38
N VAL A 508 -15.88 18.20 -14.75
CA VAL A 508 -16.14 19.49 -15.42
C VAL A 508 -14.98 19.95 -16.31
N LEU A 509 -13.83 19.27 -16.29
CA LEU A 509 -12.62 19.66 -17.04
C LEU A 509 -12.49 18.89 -18.36
N GLY A 510 -12.18 19.64 -19.41
CA GLY A 510 -11.82 19.14 -20.74
C GLY A 510 -10.31 19.12 -20.97
N LYS A 511 -9.87 19.51 -22.17
CA LYS A 511 -8.45 19.54 -22.53
C LYS A 511 -7.67 20.59 -21.74
N ILE A 512 -6.48 20.22 -21.29
CA ILE A 512 -5.48 21.14 -20.71
C ILE A 512 -4.26 21.22 -21.63
N ASP A 513 -3.96 22.43 -22.09
CA ASP A 513 -2.76 22.77 -22.85
C ASP A 513 -1.83 23.60 -21.95
N MET A 514 -0.80 22.98 -21.41
CA MET A 514 0.13 23.60 -20.47
C MET A 514 1.41 24.03 -21.21
N LYS A 515 1.87 25.26 -20.98
CA LYS A 515 3.13 25.80 -21.52
C LYS A 515 4.02 26.33 -20.40
N ASP A 516 5.17 26.91 -20.75
CA ASP A 516 6.19 27.33 -19.80
C ASP A 516 5.71 28.35 -18.78
N MET A 517 5.01 29.39 -19.24
CA MET A 517 4.62 30.54 -18.42
C MET A 517 3.11 30.74 -18.34
N ASN A 518 2.33 29.90 -19.03
CA ASN A 518 0.88 29.96 -19.09
C ASN A 518 0.27 28.62 -19.47
N SER A 519 -1.03 28.49 -19.24
CA SER A 519 -1.80 27.29 -19.58
C SER A 519 -3.19 27.68 -20.08
N TRP A 520 -3.81 26.76 -20.82
CA TRP A 520 -5.21 26.83 -21.20
C TRP A 520 -5.96 25.60 -20.70
N ILE A 521 -7.16 25.81 -20.17
CA ILE A 521 -8.02 24.78 -19.60
C ILE A 521 -9.39 24.89 -20.25
N GLU A 522 -9.86 23.81 -20.87
CA GLU A 522 -11.27 23.70 -21.22
C GLU A 522 -12.06 23.28 -19.98
N ILE A 523 -13.17 23.94 -19.71
CA ILE A 523 -14.06 23.68 -18.58
C ILE A 523 -15.51 23.83 -19.01
N GLU A 524 -16.43 23.06 -18.45
CA GLU A 524 -17.86 23.23 -18.72
C GLU A 524 -18.31 24.67 -18.43
N LYS A 525 -19.13 25.25 -19.32
CA LYS A 525 -19.54 26.67 -19.25
C LYS A 525 -20.13 27.08 -17.89
N GLY A 526 -20.87 26.17 -17.22
CA GLY A 526 -21.45 26.42 -15.90
C GLY A 526 -20.43 26.55 -14.78
N ALA A 527 -19.25 25.93 -14.91
CA ALA A 527 -18.19 25.91 -13.90
C ALA A 527 -17.07 26.94 -14.16
N ALA A 528 -17.00 27.52 -15.36
CA ALA A 528 -15.96 28.47 -15.76
C ALA A 528 -15.84 29.69 -14.80
N ASN A 529 -16.97 30.31 -14.47
CA ASN A 529 -16.98 31.49 -13.58
C ASN A 529 -16.54 31.17 -12.15
N GLN A 530 -16.86 29.97 -11.65
CA GLN A 530 -16.41 29.52 -10.34
C GLN A 530 -14.89 29.36 -10.31
N MET A 531 -14.32 28.72 -11.33
CA MET A 531 -12.88 28.55 -11.45
C MET A 531 -12.15 29.91 -11.57
N ILE A 532 -12.64 30.83 -12.40
CA ILE A 532 -12.06 32.18 -12.51
C ILE A 532 -12.07 32.89 -11.15
N ARG A 533 -13.22 32.97 -10.47
CA ARG A 533 -13.33 33.64 -9.16
C ARG A 533 -12.44 33.01 -8.09
N ALA A 534 -12.23 31.71 -8.17
CA ALA A 534 -11.45 30.97 -7.21
C ALA A 534 -9.93 31.15 -7.39
N LEU A 535 -9.45 31.45 -8.60
CA LEU A 535 -8.01 31.54 -8.89
C LEU A 535 -7.53 32.94 -9.24
N ASP A 536 -8.31 33.71 -10.02
CA ASP A 536 -7.90 35.03 -10.49
C ASP A 536 -7.64 35.97 -9.30
N GLY A 537 -6.49 36.64 -9.33
CA GLY A 537 -6.08 37.59 -8.31
C GLY A 537 -5.41 36.99 -7.06
N LYS A 538 -5.42 35.65 -6.87
CA LYS A 538 -4.68 35.00 -5.77
C LYS A 538 -3.17 34.96 -6.05
N ASN A 539 -2.37 34.65 -5.04
CA ASN A 539 -0.91 34.52 -5.16
C ASN A 539 -0.48 33.06 -5.13
N TYR A 540 0.44 32.68 -6.02
CA TYR A 540 1.13 31.40 -6.01
C TYR A 540 2.63 31.63 -6.16
N LYS A 541 3.42 31.20 -5.15
CA LYS A 541 4.88 31.37 -5.10
C LYS A 541 5.36 32.79 -5.46
N GLY A 542 4.71 33.80 -4.88
CA GLY A 542 5.04 35.22 -5.11
C GLY A 542 4.56 35.80 -6.45
N ARG A 543 3.93 35.01 -7.33
CA ARG A 543 3.29 35.50 -8.57
C ARG A 543 1.78 35.63 -8.39
N ARG A 544 1.23 36.77 -8.80
CA ARG A 544 -0.22 36.97 -8.86
C ARG A 544 -0.81 36.20 -10.04
N ILE A 545 -1.76 35.31 -9.74
CA ILE A 545 -2.47 34.49 -10.70
C ILE A 545 -3.41 35.40 -11.49
N ARG A 546 -3.36 35.27 -12.82
CA ARG A 546 -4.31 35.86 -13.76
C ARG A 546 -5.02 34.72 -14.47
N MET A 547 -6.34 34.65 -14.32
CA MET A 547 -7.18 33.68 -14.99
C MET A 547 -8.39 34.37 -15.63
N ASN A 548 -8.61 34.17 -16.93
CA ASN A 548 -9.69 34.81 -17.68
C ASN A 548 -10.12 33.98 -18.89
N ASP A 549 -11.28 34.27 -19.48
CA ASP A 549 -11.71 33.63 -20.72
C ASP A 549 -10.69 33.89 -21.84
N ALA A 550 -10.24 32.83 -22.50
CA ALA A 550 -9.21 32.92 -23.55
C ALA A 550 -9.66 33.75 -24.76
N ASP A 551 -10.96 33.83 -25.01
CA ASP A 551 -11.56 34.55 -26.14
C ASP A 551 -11.86 36.04 -25.85
N SER A 552 -11.63 36.50 -24.61
CA SER A 552 -11.95 37.88 -24.19
C SER A 552 -10.79 38.89 -24.33
N GLY A 553 -9.64 38.46 -24.88
CA GLY A 553 -8.42 39.27 -25.00
C GLY A 553 -8.18 39.87 -26.39
N GLY A 554 -8.99 40.87 -26.80
CA GLY A 554 -8.83 41.50 -28.12
C GLY A 554 -9.57 42.83 -28.34
N GLY A 555 -9.69 43.68 -27.32
CA GLY A 555 -10.32 45.01 -27.44
C GLY A 555 -9.39 46.13 -27.01
N ARG A 556 -8.80 46.86 -27.98
CA ARG A 556 -8.14 48.16 -27.73
C ARG A 556 -9.18 49.11 -27.11
N LYS A 557 -8.98 49.54 -25.87
CA LYS A 557 -9.71 50.70 -25.30
C LYS A 557 -9.31 51.97 -26.07
N PRO A 558 -10.25 52.82 -26.51
CA PRO A 558 -9.91 54.13 -27.06
C PRO A 558 -9.39 55.02 -25.93
N ARG A 559 -8.25 55.67 -26.17
CA ARG A 559 -7.71 56.75 -25.33
C ARG A 559 -8.76 57.86 -25.25
N ARG A 560 -9.28 58.13 -24.06
CA ARG A 560 -9.85 59.44 -23.74
C ARG A 560 -8.68 60.40 -23.55
N GLY A 561 -8.63 61.44 -24.37
CA GLY A 561 -7.77 62.60 -24.15
C GLY A 561 -8.31 63.40 -22.96
N GLU A 562 -7.38 63.87 -22.13
CA GLU A 562 -7.58 65.01 -21.25
C GLU A 562 -7.24 66.28 -22.04
N GLU A 563 -8.08 67.30 -21.82
CA GLU A 563 -8.04 68.71 -22.27
C GLU A 563 -8.18 69.03 -23.77
#